data_AF-A0AAU7DEM7-F1
#
_entry.id   AF-A0AAU7DEM7-F1
#
_cell.length_a   1.000
_cell.length_b   1.000
_cell.length_c   1.000
_cell.angle_alpha   90.00
_cell.angle_beta   90.00
_cell.angle_gamma   90.00
#
_symmetry.space_group_name_H-M   'P 1'
#
loop_
_entity.id
_entity.type
_entity.pdbx_description
1 polymer ?
#
loop_
_entity_poly.entity_id
_entity_poly.type
_entity_poly.pdbx_seq_one_letter_code
_entity_poly.pdbx_strand_id
1 'polypeptide(L)' 'MIDFERELATLDTAHQYALVLTYRDRVGHAATAATLGCSIRTLQYMLSAARRRLADALNRRDLL' A
#
# COMPACT_ATOMS: atom_id res chain seq x y z
N MET A 1 10.87 -6.81 11.69
CA MET A 1 9.45 -6.55 11.33
C MET A 1 9.00 -5.12 11.67
N ILE A 2 9.62 -4.43 12.63
CA ILE A 2 9.31 -3.03 13.02
C ILE A 2 9.57 -2.02 11.89
N ASP A 3 10.56 -2.25 11.04
CA ASP A 3 10.93 -1.25 10.02
C ASP A 3 9.90 -1.14 8.90
N PHE A 4 9.22 -2.24 8.53
CA PHE A 4 8.17 -2.21 7.50
C PHE A 4 6.97 -1.37 7.93
N GLU A 5 6.47 -1.55 9.16
CA GLU A 5 5.33 -0.79 9.66
C GLU A 5 5.66 0.69 9.80
N ARG A 6 6.89 1.01 10.20
CA ARG A 6 7.38 2.38 10.29
C ARG A 6 7.50 3.05 8.92
N GLU A 7 8.04 2.35 7.92
CA GLU A 7 8.09 2.91 6.56
C GLU A 7 6.71 2.93 5.90
N LEU A 8 5.84 1.96 6.18
CA LEU A 8 4.46 1.97 5.73
C LEU A 8 3.72 3.20 6.26
N ALA A 9 3.94 3.55 7.53
CA ALA A 9 3.36 4.74 8.16
C ALA A 9 3.81 6.07 7.52
N THR A 10 4.87 6.07 6.71
CA THR A 10 5.33 7.27 5.97
C THR A 10 4.60 7.50 4.65
N LEU A 11 3.86 6.50 4.15
CA LEU A 11 3.05 6.64 2.95
C LEU A 11 1.80 7.47 3.23
N ASP A 12 1.22 8.03 2.18
CA ASP A 12 -0.11 8.66 2.29
C ASP A 12 -1.18 7.62 2.70
N THR A 13 -2.14 8.05 3.50
CA THR A 13 -3.14 7.20 4.17
C THR A 13 -3.89 6.30 3.18
N ALA A 14 -4.23 6.82 2.00
CA ALA A 14 -4.91 6.04 0.97
C ALA A 14 -4.04 4.87 0.46
N HIS A 15 -2.73 5.09 0.31
CA HIS A 15 -1.78 4.07 -0.11
C HIS A 15 -1.54 3.03 0.99
N GLN A 16 -1.53 3.46 2.26
CA GLN A 16 -1.44 2.53 3.40
C GLN A 16 -2.63 1.57 3.42
N TYR A 17 -3.86 2.11 3.38
CA TYR A 17 -5.08 1.29 3.37
C TYR A 17 -5.14 0.37 2.16
N ALA A 18 -4.77 0.87 0.97
CA ALA A 18 -4.73 0.03 -0.23
C ALA A 18 -3.81 -1.18 -0.04
N LEU A 19 -2.60 -0.99 0.52
CA LEU A 19 -1.65 -2.07 0.75
C LEU A 19 -2.13 -3.04 1.85
N VAL A 20 -2.61 -2.53 2.98
CA VAL A 20 -3.05 -3.34 4.12
C VAL A 20 -4.25 -4.20 3.73
N LEU A 21 -5.32 -3.60 3.22
CA LEU A 21 -6.54 -4.32 2.87
C LEU A 21 -6.29 -5.36 1.78
N THR A 22 -5.42 -5.04 0.82
CA THR A 22 -5.13 -5.95 -0.31
C THR A 22 -4.20 -7.10 0.08
N TYR A 23 -3.08 -6.82 0.75
CA TYR A 23 -2.01 -7.82 0.95
C TYR A 23 -2.01 -8.44 2.34
N ARG A 24 -2.24 -7.65 3.39
CA ARG A 24 -2.28 -8.17 4.77
C ARG A 24 -3.61 -8.87 5.05
N ASP A 25 -4.71 -8.18 4.77
CA ASP A 25 -6.04 -8.67 5.12
C ASP A 25 -6.67 -9.52 4.00
N ARG A 26 -6.06 -9.53 2.80
CA ARG A 26 -6.48 -10.31 1.62
C ARG A 26 -7.96 -10.12 1.24
N VAL A 27 -8.49 -8.91 1.46
CA VAL A 27 -9.90 -8.53 1.21
C VAL A 27 -10.26 -8.63 -0.29
N GLY A 28 -9.26 -8.60 -1.17
CA GLY A 28 -9.42 -8.71 -2.62
C GLY A 28 -9.71 -7.37 -3.28
N HIS A 29 -9.29 -7.21 -4.54
CA HIS A 29 -9.25 -5.89 -5.19
C HIS A 29 -10.62 -5.21 -5.33
N ALA A 30 -11.70 -5.96 -5.58
CA ALA A 30 -13.03 -5.39 -5.74
C ALA A 30 -13.56 -4.78 -4.43
N ALA A 31 -13.45 -5.54 -3.33
CA ALA A 31 -13.89 -5.08 -2.01
C ALA A 31 -12.99 -3.94 -1.49
N THR A 32 -11.67 -4.03 -1.66
CA THR A 32 -10.77 -2.91 -1.31
C THR A 32 -11.10 -1.64 -2.09
N ALA A 33 -11.37 -1.74 -3.39
CA ALA A 33 -11.72 -0.59 -4.22
C ALA A 33 -13.03 0.06 -3.73
N ALA A 34 -14.03 -0.77 -3.39
CA ALA A 34 -15.28 -0.31 -2.80
C ALA A 34 -15.07 0.38 -1.43
N THR A 35 -14.26 -0.21 -0.54
CA THR A 35 -13.92 0.39 0.76
C THR A 35 -13.23 1.74 0.62
N LEU A 36 -12.38 1.91 -0.39
CA LEU A 36 -11.69 3.17 -0.68
C LEU A 36 -12.51 4.14 -1.54
N GLY A 37 -13.74 3.77 -1.93
CA GLY A 37 -14.61 4.61 -2.76
C GLY A 37 -14.03 4.91 -4.15
N CYS A 38 -13.26 3.99 -4.72
CA CYS A 38 -12.60 4.19 -6.02
C CYS A 38 -12.85 3.02 -6.99
N SER A 39 -12.51 3.20 -8.27
CA SER A 39 -12.59 2.11 -9.24
C SER A 39 -11.47 1.08 -9.03
N ILE A 40 -11.69 -0.18 -9.43
CA ILE A 40 -10.66 -1.23 -9.39
C ILE A 40 -9.41 -0.81 -10.18
N ARG A 41 -9.60 -0.12 -11.31
CA ARG A 41 -8.49 0.42 -12.11
C ARG A 41 -7.69 1.46 -11.33
N THR A 42 -8.36 2.38 -10.64
CA THR A 42 -7.72 3.36 -9.76
C THR A 42 -6.95 2.66 -8.64
N LEU A 43 -7.54 1.64 -8.02
CA LEU A 43 -6.86 0.84 -6.99
C LEU A 43 -5.57 0.21 -7.54
N GLN A 44 -5.58 -0.38 -8.74
CA GLN A 44 -4.38 -0.97 -9.33
C GLN A 44 -3.25 0.04 -9.53
N TYR A 45 -3.57 1.26 -9.96
CA TYR A 45 -2.59 2.34 -10.05
C TYR A 45 -2.07 2.75 -8.67
N MET A 46 -2.96 2.89 -7.67
CA MET A 46 -2.54 3.19 -6.29
C MET A 46 -1.64 2.10 -5.72
N LEU A 47 -1.97 0.82 -5.89
CA LEU A 47 -1.15 -0.30 -5.41
C LEU A 47 0.24 -0.30 -6.04
N SER A 48 0.33 -0.01 -7.33
CA SER A 48 1.60 0.08 -8.04
C SER A 48 2.45 1.25 -7.53
N ALA A 49 1.84 2.42 -7.35
CA ALA A 49 2.51 3.60 -6.80
C ALA A 49 2.92 3.41 -5.33
N ALA A 50 2.04 2.84 -4.50
CA ALA A 50 2.28 2.56 -3.08
C ALA A 50 3.47 1.62 -2.90
N ARG A 51 3.51 0.52 -3.67
CA ARG A 51 4.62 -0.43 -3.66
C ARG A 51 5.94 0.23 -4.04
N ARG A 52 5.94 1.06 -5.09
CA ARG A 52 7.16 1.75 -5.53
C ARG A 52 7.69 2.67 -4.43
N ARG A 53 6.81 3.49 -3.86
CA ARG A 53 7.17 4.39 -2.75
C ARG A 53 7.66 3.65 -1.52
N LEU A 54 7.05 2.52 -1.19
CA LEU A 54 7.49 1.69 -0.05
C LEU A 54 8.86 1.08 -0.31
N ALA A 55 9.10 0.54 -1.52
CA ALA A 55 10.40 0.03 -1.91
C ALA A 55 11.48 1.13 -1.89
N ASP A 56 11.16 2.33 -2.36
CA ASP A 56 12.07 3.48 -2.30
C ASP A 56 12.39 3.89 -0.86
N ALA A 57 11.39 3.87 0.04
CA ALA A 57 11.58 4.17 1.46
C ALA A 57 12.46 3.13 2.15
N LEU A 58 12.23 1.84 1.88
CA LEU A 58 13.04 0.75 2.40
C LEU A 58 14.49 0.78 1.87
N ASN A 59 14.68 1.04 0.57
CA ASN A 59 15.99 1.18 -0.06
C ASN A 59 16.79 2.33 0.55
N ARG A 60 16.17 3.48 0.82
CA ARG A 60 16.87 4.63 1.45
C ARG A 60 17.39 4.34 2.85
N ARG A 61 16.85 3.31 3.52
CA ARG A 61 17.29 2.89 4.85
C ARG A 61 18.19 1.66 4.83
N ASP A 62 18.62 1.20 3.65
CA ASP A 62 19.45 0.00 3.48
C ASP A 62 18.78 -1.27 4.04
N LEU A 63 17.45 -1.36 3.93
CA LEU A 63 16.63 -2.45 4.48
C LEU A 63 16.20 -3.48 3.42
N LEU A 64 16.79 -3.44 2.21
CA LEU A 64 16.44 -4.27 1.07
C LEU A 64 17.60 -5.15 0.61
#